data_AF-A0A0J9Y338-F1
#
_entry.id   AF-A0A0J9Y338-F1
#
_cell.length_a   1.000
_cell.length_b   1.000
_cell.length_c   1.000
_cell.angle_alpha   90.00
_cell.angle_beta   90.00
_cell.angle_gamma   90.00
#
_symmetry.space_group_name_H-M   'P 1'
#
loop_
_entity.id
_entity.type
_entity.pdbx_description
1 polymer ?
#
loop_
_entity_poly.entity_id
_entity_poly.type
_entity_poly.pdbx_seq_one_letter_code
_entity_poly.pdbx_strand_id
1 'polypeptide(L)'
;MSESEESEICSVGVHSAGVSVSRDTGTKVDLILRIGGLRKRRNFFASLISAFKKPSDPSKMCANATFTMFNLTPSSLQFSIDVQTERRGRRKKGNTNRVDTYTCFIRKFPSNVNPDSAEFEVMEPTSGSCFILLSLMKIDNLAINWKEFQDTNGT
;
A
#
# COMPACT_ATOMS: atom_id res chain seq x y z
N MET A 1 10.92 9.93 -48.11
CA MET A 1 10.12 8.88 -47.45
C MET A 1 10.51 8.89 -45.99
N SER A 2 9.53 9.11 -45.13
CA SER A 2 9.70 9.32 -43.69
C SER A 2 9.34 8.05 -42.95
N GLU A 3 10.24 7.54 -42.12
CA GLU A 3 9.88 6.62 -41.04
C GLU A 3 10.58 7.15 -39.78
N SER A 4 9.81 7.86 -38.96
CA SER A 4 10.21 8.25 -37.61
C SER A 4 9.75 7.12 -36.69
N GLU A 5 10.70 6.39 -36.12
CA GLU A 5 10.45 5.44 -35.05
C GLU A 5 10.00 6.20 -33.79
N GLU A 6 8.69 6.42 -33.66
CA GLU A 6 8.09 6.81 -32.39
C GLU A 6 8.25 5.65 -31.41
N SER A 7 9.26 5.76 -30.55
CA SER A 7 9.39 4.93 -29.36
C SER A 7 8.19 5.22 -28.47
N GLU A 8 7.28 4.25 -28.35
CA GLU A 8 6.20 4.28 -27.36
C GLU A 8 6.84 4.33 -25.96
N ILE A 9 7.02 5.53 -25.44
CA ILE A 9 7.37 5.75 -24.04
C ILE A 9 6.19 5.21 -23.25
N CYS A 10 6.31 3.99 -22.73
CA CYS A 10 5.45 3.45 -21.69
C CYS A 10 5.44 4.47 -20.55
N SER A 11 4.42 5.32 -20.48
CA SER A 11 4.26 6.30 -19.42
C SER A 11 3.99 5.53 -18.12
N VAL A 12 5.05 5.21 -17.38
CA VAL A 12 4.97 4.70 -16.01
C VAL A 12 4.35 5.82 -15.19
N GLY A 13 3.09 5.65 -14.77
CA GLY A 13 2.41 6.62 -13.93
C GLY A 13 2.94 6.50 -12.51
N VAL A 14 3.60 7.54 -12.00
CA VAL A 14 3.94 7.62 -10.57
C VAL A 14 2.82 8.36 -9.84
N HIS A 15 2.27 7.73 -8.82
CA HIS A 15 1.14 8.19 -8.04
C HIS A 15 1.47 8.19 -6.54
N SER A 16 0.76 9.00 -5.77
CA SER A 16 0.79 8.92 -4.31
C SER A 16 -0.27 7.92 -3.82
N ALA A 17 0.11 7.02 -2.93
CA ALA A 17 -0.84 6.16 -2.25
C ALA A 17 -1.64 7.00 -1.24
N GLY A 18 -2.96 6.79 -1.19
CA GLY A 18 -3.79 7.42 -0.17
C GLY A 18 -3.57 6.73 1.17
N VAL A 19 -3.38 7.49 2.24
CA VAL A 19 -3.23 6.95 3.59
C VAL A 19 -4.36 7.50 4.46
N SER A 20 -4.96 6.65 5.30
CA SER A 20 -5.84 7.14 6.37
C SER A 20 -5.83 6.23 7.59
N VAL A 21 -5.94 6.79 8.77
CA VAL A 21 -6.23 6.09 10.01
C VAL A 21 -7.67 5.60 9.98
N SER A 22 -7.84 4.29 10.14
CA SER A 22 -9.14 3.61 10.27
C SER A 22 -9.59 3.61 11.73
N ARG A 23 -8.67 3.27 12.63
CA ARG A 23 -8.94 3.10 14.05
C ARG A 23 -7.67 3.38 14.86
N ASP A 24 -7.87 3.93 16.04
CA ASP A 24 -6.86 4.05 17.09
C ASP A 24 -7.50 3.62 18.41
N THR A 25 -6.92 2.63 19.10
CA THR A 25 -7.41 2.12 20.39
C THR A 25 -6.53 2.56 21.56
N GLY A 26 -5.68 3.55 21.36
CA GLY A 26 -4.67 3.99 22.32
C GLY A 26 -3.36 3.21 22.21
N THR A 27 -3.42 1.87 22.13
CA THR A 27 -2.22 1.02 22.00
C THR A 27 -1.97 0.49 20.60
N LYS A 28 -3.02 0.36 19.78
CA LYS A 28 -2.96 -0.13 18.40
C LYS A 28 -3.56 0.91 17.46
N VAL A 29 -2.91 1.11 16.31
CA VAL A 29 -3.40 1.97 15.23
C VAL A 29 -3.50 1.16 13.95
N ASP A 30 -4.63 1.29 13.27
CA ASP A 30 -4.88 0.67 11.99
C ASP A 30 -4.88 1.73 10.89
N LEU A 31 -3.96 1.61 9.94
CA LEU A 31 -3.87 2.45 8.75
C LEU A 31 -4.45 1.74 7.53
N ILE A 32 -5.19 2.47 6.71
CA ILE A 32 -5.65 2.05 5.38
C ILE A 32 -4.75 2.71 4.35
N LEU A 33 -4.09 1.87 3.54
CA LEU A 33 -3.31 2.27 2.37
C LEU A 33 -4.14 2.00 1.11
N ARG A 34 -4.61 3.06 0.47
CA ARG A 34 -5.41 3.02 -0.77
C ARG A 34 -4.47 3.12 -1.97
N ILE A 35 -4.45 2.06 -2.76
CA ILE A 35 -3.63 1.93 -3.95
C ILE A 35 -4.56 1.59 -5.12
N GLY A 36 -4.52 2.40 -6.17
CA GLY A 36 -5.41 2.23 -7.31
C GLY A 36 -5.14 0.93 -8.07
N GLY A 37 -6.20 0.20 -8.42
CA GLY A 37 -6.08 -1.01 -9.24
C GLY A 37 -5.60 -2.27 -8.50
N LEU A 38 -5.45 -2.22 -7.17
CA LEU A 38 -5.05 -3.37 -6.36
C LEU A 38 -6.08 -4.50 -6.45
N ARG A 39 -5.62 -5.74 -6.65
CA ARG A 39 -6.46 -6.95 -6.66
C ARG A 39 -6.00 -7.93 -5.59
N LYS A 40 -6.94 -8.46 -4.79
CA LYS A 40 -6.66 -9.48 -3.78
C LYS A 40 -6.39 -10.83 -4.44
N ARG A 41 -5.42 -11.58 -3.92
CA ARG A 41 -5.13 -12.94 -4.39
C ARG A 41 -6.09 -13.94 -3.70
N ARG A 42 -6.98 -14.56 -4.49
CA ARG A 42 -8.12 -15.38 -4.03
C ARG A 42 -7.78 -16.62 -3.17
N ASN A 43 -6.53 -17.08 -3.17
CA ASN A 43 -6.11 -18.33 -2.49
C ASN A 43 -5.09 -18.12 -1.36
N PHE A 44 -4.94 -16.90 -0.83
CA PHE A 44 -4.09 -16.66 0.34
C PHE A 44 -4.94 -16.81 1.61
N PHE A 45 -4.85 -17.99 2.24
CA PHE A 45 -5.40 -18.20 3.57
C PHE A 45 -4.75 -17.19 4.53
N ALA A 46 -5.59 -16.37 5.17
CA ALA A 46 -5.21 -15.26 6.03
C ALA A 46 -4.57 -15.67 7.38
N SER A 47 -4.28 -16.95 7.60
CA SER A 47 -4.09 -17.50 8.95
C SER A 47 -2.64 -17.65 9.44
N LEU A 48 -1.61 -17.26 8.69
CA LEU A 48 -0.20 -17.53 9.09
C LEU A 48 0.82 -16.44 8.67
N ILE A 49 0.46 -15.16 8.74
CA ILE A 49 1.45 -14.05 8.65
C ILE A 49 1.64 -13.34 10.00
N SER A 50 0.87 -13.73 11.02
CA SER A 50 1.15 -13.33 12.40
C SER A 50 2.36 -14.09 12.92
N ALA A 51 3.40 -13.35 13.33
CA ALA A 51 4.15 -13.56 14.55
C ALA A 51 5.65 -13.92 14.53
N PHE A 52 6.34 -14.34 13.45
CA PHE A 52 7.75 -14.79 13.69
C PHE A 52 8.89 -14.49 12.73
N LYS A 53 8.71 -13.88 11.56
CA LYS A 53 9.83 -13.34 10.75
C LYS A 53 9.31 -12.17 9.91
N LYS A 54 10.12 -11.09 9.77
CA LYS A 54 9.95 -10.01 8.78
C LYS A 54 9.12 -10.46 7.57
N PRO A 55 8.15 -9.65 7.06
CA PRO A 55 7.45 -10.02 5.83
C PRO A 55 8.50 -10.29 4.75
N SER A 56 8.65 -11.55 4.34
CA SER A 56 9.68 -11.91 3.35
C SER A 56 9.45 -11.20 2.02
N ASP A 57 8.21 -10.78 1.75
CA ASP A 57 7.83 -9.82 0.70
C ASP A 57 6.30 -9.54 0.79
N PRO A 58 5.84 -8.32 1.15
CA PRO A 58 4.41 -7.96 1.15
C PRO A 58 3.76 -8.07 -0.25
N SER A 59 4.55 -8.16 -1.33
CA SER A 59 4.07 -8.44 -2.69
C SER A 59 3.32 -9.75 -2.84
N LYS A 60 3.58 -10.74 -1.98
CA LYS A 60 2.94 -12.07 -2.08
C LYS A 60 1.43 -12.03 -1.81
N MET A 61 0.94 -10.96 -1.18
CA MET A 61 -0.46 -10.79 -0.79
C MET A 61 -1.34 -10.25 -1.92
N CYS A 62 -0.75 -9.64 -2.94
CA CYS A 62 -1.47 -9.01 -4.04
C CYS A 62 -1.41 -9.90 -5.30
N ALA A 63 -2.48 -9.91 -6.10
CA ALA A 63 -2.49 -10.69 -7.34
C ALA A 63 -1.74 -9.99 -8.49
N ASN A 64 -1.61 -8.66 -8.41
CA ASN A 64 -1.10 -7.80 -9.48
C ASN A 64 -0.22 -6.66 -8.97
N ALA A 65 0.37 -6.79 -7.77
CA ALA A 65 1.20 -5.72 -7.22
C ALA A 65 2.48 -6.25 -6.56
N THR A 66 3.53 -5.45 -6.63
CA THR A 66 4.86 -5.76 -6.09
C THR A 66 5.41 -4.55 -5.36
N PHE A 67 5.70 -4.70 -4.07
CA PHE A 67 6.44 -3.71 -3.31
C PHE A 67 7.88 -3.70 -3.80
N THR A 68 8.28 -2.58 -4.40
CA THR A 68 9.66 -2.33 -4.82
C THR A 68 10.50 -1.75 -3.68
N MET A 69 9.85 -1.14 -2.69
CA MET A 69 10.47 -0.65 -1.47
C MET A 69 9.47 -0.71 -0.31
N PHE A 70 9.94 -1.12 0.87
CA PHE A 70 9.19 -1.02 2.11
C PHE A 70 10.15 -0.77 3.27
N ASN A 71 9.98 0.36 3.96
CA ASN A 71 10.77 0.73 5.12
C ASN A 71 9.84 1.29 6.21
N LEU A 72 9.75 0.56 7.32
CA LEU A 72 9.02 0.96 8.51
C LEU A 72 10.01 1.12 9.66
N THR A 73 10.10 2.32 10.18
CA THR A 73 10.89 2.63 11.38
C THR A 73 9.93 2.91 12.54
N PRO A 74 10.43 3.06 13.79
CA PRO A 74 9.57 3.43 14.90
C PRO A 74 8.81 4.74 14.68
N SER A 75 9.33 5.65 13.85
CA SER A 75 8.77 6.99 13.68
C SER A 75 8.31 7.30 12.26
N SER A 76 8.55 6.45 11.26
CA SER A 76 8.27 6.77 9.86
C SER A 76 7.85 5.56 9.03
N LEU A 77 7.14 5.80 7.93
CA LEU A 77 6.83 4.81 6.91
C LEU A 77 7.20 5.33 5.52
N GLN A 78 7.87 4.49 4.74
CA GLN A 78 8.13 4.73 3.34
C GLN A 78 7.89 3.46 2.54
N PHE A 79 7.13 3.55 1.45
CA PHE A 79 7.00 2.43 0.52
C PHE A 79 6.83 2.88 -0.92
N SER A 80 7.13 1.96 -1.82
CA SER A 80 6.83 2.03 -3.25
C SER A 80 6.25 0.70 -3.68
N ILE A 81 5.14 0.73 -4.42
CA ILE A 81 4.44 -0.46 -4.92
C ILE A 81 4.07 -0.28 -6.39
N ASP A 82 4.51 -1.22 -7.20
CA ASP A 82 4.15 -1.30 -8.61
C ASP A 82 2.88 -2.12 -8.76
N VAL A 83 1.90 -1.59 -9.46
CA VAL A 83 0.61 -2.24 -9.73
C VAL A 83 0.47 -2.45 -11.22
N GLN A 84 0.34 -3.71 -11.62
CA GLN A 84 0.04 -4.08 -12.99
C GLN A 84 -1.45 -3.90 -13.24
N THR A 85 -1.80 -2.91 -14.05
CA THR A 85 -3.18 -2.64 -14.46
C THR A 85 -3.36 -3.06 -15.91
N GLU A 86 -4.27 -4.00 -16.16
CA GLU A 86 -4.74 -4.26 -17.52
C GLU A 86 -5.56 -3.04 -17.97
N ARG A 87 -5.16 -2.40 -19.09
CA ARG A 87 -6.01 -1.38 -19.71
C ARG A 87 -7.33 -2.05 -20.12
N ARG A 88 -8.41 -1.74 -19.41
CA ARG A 88 -9.77 -2.08 -19.85
C ARG A 88 -10.10 -1.24 -21.08
N GLY A 89 -9.74 -1.76 -22.26
CA GLY A 89 -9.98 -1.07 -23.51
C GLY A 89 -9.42 -1.82 -24.71
N ARG A 90 -10.26 -2.68 -25.30
CA ARG A 90 -10.08 -3.40 -26.58
C ARG A 90 -8.90 -4.38 -26.63
N ARG A 91 -9.25 -5.65 -26.88
CA ARG A 91 -8.39 -6.70 -27.44
C ARG A 91 -7.79 -6.23 -28.77
N LYS A 92 -6.78 -5.37 -28.75
CA LYS A 92 -5.88 -5.16 -29.88
C LYS A 92 -4.59 -5.91 -29.58
N LYS A 93 -4.19 -6.71 -30.57
CA LYS A 93 -3.01 -7.56 -30.59
C LYS A 93 -1.78 -6.66 -30.40
N GLY A 94 -1.28 -6.60 -29.16
CA GLY A 94 -0.26 -5.64 -28.70
C GLY A 94 -0.50 -5.30 -27.23
N ASN A 95 -0.37 -6.30 -26.34
CA ASN A 95 -0.73 -6.18 -24.93
C ASN A 95 0.42 -5.56 -24.12
N THR A 96 0.54 -4.22 -24.11
CA THR A 96 1.45 -3.54 -23.18
C THR A 96 0.77 -3.46 -21.82
N ASN A 97 1.12 -4.38 -20.91
CA ASN A 97 0.76 -4.29 -19.50
C ASN A 97 1.22 -2.93 -18.96
N ARG A 98 0.30 -2.11 -18.46
CA ARG A 98 0.66 -0.84 -17.82
C ARG A 98 1.06 -1.13 -16.37
N VAL A 99 2.20 -0.57 -15.98
CA VAL A 99 2.65 -0.57 -14.58
C VAL A 99 2.49 0.84 -14.05
N ASP A 100 1.71 0.98 -12.98
CA ASP A 100 1.57 2.21 -12.22
C ASP A 100 2.29 2.05 -10.87
N THR A 101 3.17 2.98 -10.54
CA THR A 101 3.92 2.98 -9.29
C THR A 101 3.25 3.89 -8.28
N TYR A 102 2.91 3.38 -7.11
CA TYR A 102 2.36 4.16 -6.00
C TYR A 102 3.40 4.29 -4.90
N THR A 103 3.61 5.52 -4.43
CA THR A 103 4.58 5.85 -3.40
C THR A 103 3.90 6.45 -2.17
N CYS A 104 4.46 6.20 -1.00
CA CYS A 104 4.03 6.82 0.24
C CYS A 104 5.25 7.19 1.07
N PHE A 105 5.18 8.35 1.70
CA PHE A 105 6.21 8.80 2.63
C PHE A 105 5.61 9.56 3.81
N ILE A 106 5.46 8.87 4.93
CA ILE A 106 5.13 9.45 6.23
C ILE A 106 6.45 9.73 6.94
N ARG A 107 6.85 11.00 6.97
CA ARG A 107 8.12 11.45 7.56
C ARG A 107 8.19 11.20 9.07
N LYS A 108 7.09 11.43 9.77
CA LYS A 108 7.00 11.31 11.22
C LYS A 108 5.58 10.92 11.63
N PHE A 109 5.46 9.89 12.46
CA PHE A 109 4.22 9.50 13.10
C PHE A 109 3.88 10.42 14.29
N PRO A 110 2.58 10.55 14.65
CA PRO A 110 2.17 11.27 15.86
C PRO A 110 2.77 10.69 17.15
N SER A 111 3.01 9.37 17.18
CA SER A 111 3.72 8.66 18.26
C SER A 111 4.60 7.56 17.67
N ASN A 112 5.57 7.05 18.43
CA ASN A 112 6.38 5.93 17.95
C ASN A 112 5.61 4.61 17.97
N VAL A 113 5.96 3.73 17.04
CA VAL A 113 5.41 2.38 16.92
C VAL A 113 6.51 1.32 17.04
N ASN A 114 6.12 0.06 17.27
CA ASN A 114 7.02 -1.08 17.17
C ASN A 114 6.95 -1.68 15.74
N PRO A 115 7.98 -1.48 14.89
CA PRO A 115 7.98 -2.01 13.53
C PRO A 115 7.90 -3.53 13.45
N ASP A 116 8.46 -4.23 14.44
CA ASP A 116 8.50 -5.69 14.45
C ASP A 116 7.12 -6.31 14.74
N SER A 117 6.18 -5.50 15.26
CA SER A 117 4.79 -5.90 15.51
C SER A 117 3.84 -5.60 14.36
N ALA A 118 4.33 -5.05 13.24
CA ALA A 118 3.48 -4.60 12.15
C ALA A 118 2.79 -5.78 11.43
N GLU A 119 1.48 -5.67 11.22
CA GLU A 119 0.68 -6.66 10.51
C GLU A 119 0.10 -6.05 9.24
N PHE A 120 0.05 -6.84 8.16
CA PHE A 120 -0.53 -6.44 6.87
C PHE A 120 -1.69 -7.36 6.51
N GLU A 121 -2.77 -6.77 6.02
CA GLU A 121 -3.88 -7.50 5.44
C GLU A 121 -4.36 -6.82 4.15
N VAL A 122 -4.58 -7.58 3.08
CA VAL A 122 -5.27 -7.06 1.88
C VAL A 122 -6.76 -7.31 2.05
N MET A 123 -7.51 -6.23 2.16
CA MET A 123 -8.96 -6.25 2.31
C MET A 123 -9.64 -5.94 0.98
N GLU A 124 -10.73 -6.67 0.70
CA GLU A 124 -11.59 -6.48 -0.46
C GLU A 124 -13.01 -6.25 0.04
N PRO A 125 -13.44 -4.98 0.18
CA PRO A 125 -14.79 -4.67 0.63
C PRO A 125 -15.79 -4.97 -0.49
N THR A 126 -17.03 -5.31 -0.12
CA THR A 126 -18.14 -5.55 -1.07
C THR A 126 -18.39 -4.36 -2.00
N SER A 127 -18.00 -3.15 -1.58
CA SER A 127 -18.24 -1.89 -2.27
C SER A 127 -17.19 -1.50 -3.32
N GLY A 128 -16.08 -2.22 -3.49
CA GLY A 128 -15.12 -1.89 -4.55
C GLY A 128 -13.66 -2.22 -4.28
N SER A 129 -12.78 -1.24 -4.53
CA SER A 129 -11.34 -1.43 -4.67
C SER A 129 -10.67 -2.02 -3.42
N CYS A 130 -9.74 -2.94 -3.63
CA CYS A 130 -8.92 -3.49 -2.56
C CYS A 130 -8.06 -2.39 -1.91
N PHE A 131 -7.76 -2.57 -0.63
CA PHE A 131 -6.81 -1.73 0.10
C PHE A 131 -5.95 -2.60 1.03
N ILE A 132 -4.84 -2.04 1.51
CA ILE A 132 -3.98 -2.70 2.48
C ILE A 132 -4.29 -2.10 3.86
N LEU A 133 -4.65 -2.94 4.81
CA LEU A 133 -4.71 -2.61 6.23
C LEU A 133 -3.33 -2.86 6.84
N LEU A 134 -2.73 -1.82 7.43
CA LEU A 134 -1.48 -1.89 8.17
C LEU A 134 -1.78 -1.62 9.65
N SER A 135 -1.59 -2.63 10.48
CA SER A 135 -1.76 -2.54 11.93
C SER A 135 -0.42 -2.28 12.61
N LEU A 136 -0.36 -1.30 13.50
CA LEU A 136 0.86 -0.88 14.21
C LEU A 136 0.59 -0.80 15.72
N MET A 137 1.53 -1.29 16.54
CA MET A 137 1.47 -1.11 17.99
C MET A 137 2.26 0.12 18.40
N LYS A 138 1.65 1.04 19.13
CA LYS A 138 2.35 2.20 19.70
C LYS A 138 3.25 1.76 20.85
N ILE A 139 4.40 2.42 20.99
CA ILE A 139 5.35 2.19 22.09
C ILE A 139 5.53 3.41 23.00
N ASP A 140 5.02 4.57 22.57
CA ASP A 140 4.98 5.78 23.39
C ASP A 140 3.71 6.60 23.11
N ASN A 141 3.52 7.65 23.91
CA ASN A 141 2.47 8.66 23.75
C ASN A 141 1.09 8.08 23.42
N LEU A 142 0.70 7.02 24.16
CA LEU A 142 -0.51 6.22 23.91
C LEU A 142 -1.80 7.06 23.94
N ALA A 143 -1.78 8.20 24.63
CA ALA A 143 -2.89 9.15 24.70
C ALA A 143 -3.12 9.94 23.40
N ILE A 144 -2.14 10.02 22.50
CA ILE A 144 -2.30 10.73 21.22
C ILE A 144 -3.20 9.90 20.30
N ASN A 145 -4.37 10.44 19.95
CA ASN A 145 -5.28 9.83 18.99
C ASN A 145 -4.88 10.21 17.56
N TRP A 146 -4.40 9.23 16.80
CA TRP A 146 -3.96 9.43 15.41
C TRP A 146 -5.10 9.77 14.48
N LYS A 147 -6.33 9.30 14.78
CA LYS A 147 -7.51 9.60 13.96
C LYS A 147 -7.88 11.09 14.08
N GLU A 148 -7.93 11.60 15.31
CA GLU A 148 -8.15 13.03 15.57
C GLU A 148 -7.02 13.90 15.00
N PHE A 149 -5.77 13.44 15.15
CA PHE A 149 -4.61 14.12 14.58
C PHE A 149 -4.75 14.25 13.05
N GLN A 150 -5.10 13.17 12.35
CA GLN A 150 -5.31 13.21 10.91
C GLN A 150 -6.51 14.10 10.52
N ASP A 151 -7.62 14.01 11.25
CA ASP A 151 -8.82 14.80 10.93
C ASP A 151 -8.54 16.32 11.07
N THR A 152 -7.61 16.69 11.95
CA THR A 152 -7.17 18.08 12.15
C THR A 152 -6.13 18.54 11.12
N ASN A 153 -5.21 17.67 10.70
CA ASN A 153 -4.03 18.05 9.91
C ASN A 153 -4.10 17.62 8.43
N GLY A 154 -5.10 16.81 8.05
CA GLY A 154 -5.16 16.16 6.76
C GLY A 154 -4.32 14.87 6.68
N THR A 155 -4.20 14.33 5.47
CA THR A 155 -3.43 13.11 5.13
C THR A 155 -2.04 13.43 4.63
#